data_AF-A0A1G2ZSN8-F1
#
_entry.id   AF-A0A1G2ZSN8-F1
#
_cell.length_a   1.000
_cell.length_b   1.000
_cell.length_c   1.000
_cell.angle_alpha   90.00
_cell.angle_beta   90.00
_cell.angle_gamma   90.00
#
_symmetry.space_group_name_H-M   'P 1'
#
loop_
_entity.id
_entity.type
_entity.pdbx_description
1 polymer ?
#
loop_
_entity_poly.entity_id
_entity_poly.type
_entity_poly.pdbx_seq_one_letter_code
_entity_poly.pdbx_strand_id
1 'polypeptide(L)'
;MKSQPKILTVVVIMSLCVGFAVKAEEPMQFRPLFNGRDLTGWVNVNTDKDTYTVRDGMIVCSGQPIGVMRTDRQYENFILHIEWMHIEAGGNSGTFLWADGTVPEGKRLPRGVEVQMLELEWPNLNRDKDGKPRDIAYVSGEVWGVGGLKTTPDNPRGERSKSVELRCKGKGEWNTYDLVAVDGVIK
;
A
#
# COMPACT_ATOMS: atom_id res chain seq x y z
N MET A 1 -63.83 17.36 65.01
CA MET A 1 -62.87 17.46 63.89
C MET A 1 -62.17 16.10 63.73
N LYS A 2 -62.47 15.35 62.66
CA LYS A 2 -61.88 14.03 62.39
C LYS A 2 -60.72 14.20 61.40
N SER A 3 -59.53 13.75 61.78
CA SER A 3 -58.32 13.71 60.94
C SER A 3 -58.33 12.47 60.05
N GLN A 4 -58.17 12.63 58.74
CA GLN A 4 -58.01 11.54 57.77
C GLN A 4 -56.51 11.27 57.54
N PRO A 5 -56.04 10.01 57.50
CA PRO A 5 -54.65 9.70 57.24
C PRO A 5 -54.35 9.79 55.74
N LYS A 6 -53.25 10.44 55.37
CA LYS A 6 -52.76 10.48 53.99
C LYS A 6 -51.88 9.26 53.75
N ILE A 7 -52.33 8.34 52.88
CA ILE A 7 -51.54 7.22 52.40
C ILE A 7 -50.56 7.76 51.36
N LEU A 8 -49.25 7.60 51.63
CA LEU A 8 -48.18 7.98 50.73
C LEU A 8 -47.86 6.79 49.82
N THR A 9 -48.32 6.83 48.57
CA THR A 9 -47.96 5.84 47.55
C THR A 9 -46.54 6.12 47.07
N VAL A 10 -45.60 5.21 47.39
CA VAL A 10 -44.23 5.25 46.84
C VAL A 10 -44.23 4.54 45.49
N VAL A 11 -44.00 5.30 44.41
CA VAL A 11 -43.76 4.73 43.08
C VAL A 11 -42.28 4.41 42.96
N VAL A 12 -41.94 3.12 42.96
CA VAL A 12 -40.57 2.65 42.68
C VAL A 12 -40.39 2.63 41.17
N ILE A 13 -39.66 3.61 40.64
CA ILE A 13 -39.23 3.62 39.23
C ILE A 13 -37.99 2.71 39.15
N MET A 14 -38.18 1.49 38.67
CA MET A 14 -37.09 0.57 38.38
C MET A 14 -36.44 1.00 37.07
N SER A 15 -35.35 1.78 37.14
CA SER A 15 -34.57 2.17 35.96
C SER A 15 -33.96 0.91 35.33
N LEU A 16 -34.46 0.54 34.15
CA LEU A 16 -33.84 -0.46 33.29
C LEU A 16 -32.57 0.18 32.69
N CYS A 17 -31.43 -0.03 33.34
CA CYS A 17 -30.14 0.28 32.73
C CYS A 17 -29.88 -0.72 31.59
N VAL A 18 -30.28 -0.36 30.37
CA VAL A 18 -29.82 -1.05 29.16
C VAL A 18 -28.34 -0.72 29.02
N GLY A 19 -27.48 -1.62 29.49
CA GLY A 19 -26.05 -1.52 29.32
C GLY A 19 -25.72 -1.63 27.83
N PHE A 20 -25.39 -0.50 27.19
CA PHE A 20 -24.69 -0.53 25.92
C PHE A 20 -23.31 -1.13 26.18
N ALA A 21 -23.09 -2.36 25.72
CA ALA A 21 -21.76 -2.94 25.69
C ALA A 21 -20.92 -2.07 24.75
N VAL A 22 -20.05 -1.23 25.32
CA VAL A 22 -19.00 -0.55 24.57
C VAL A 22 -18.12 -1.66 23.99
N LYS A 23 -18.19 -1.84 22.67
CA LYS A 23 -17.31 -2.76 21.97
C LYS A 23 -15.89 -2.18 22.10
N ALA A 24 -15.02 -2.87 22.84
CA ALA A 24 -13.63 -2.47 22.95
C ALA A 24 -13.03 -2.38 21.53
N GLU A 25 -12.32 -1.28 21.27
CA GLU A 25 -11.62 -1.10 20.00
C GLU A 25 -10.51 -2.15 19.93
N GLU A 26 -10.54 -3.01 18.91
CA GLU A 26 -9.51 -4.03 18.76
C GLU A 26 -8.17 -3.36 18.43
N PRO A 27 -7.05 -3.87 18.97
CA PRO A 27 -5.74 -3.32 18.67
C PRO A 27 -5.47 -3.36 17.16
N MET A 28 -4.71 -2.37 16.68
CA MET A 28 -4.25 -2.34 15.30
C MET A 28 -3.52 -3.66 14.98
N GLN A 29 -3.97 -4.34 13.94
CA GLN A 29 -3.46 -5.63 13.52
C GLN A 29 -3.28 -5.67 12.01
N PHE A 30 -2.17 -6.25 11.54
CA PHE A 30 -1.99 -6.53 10.12
C PHE A 30 -2.96 -7.61 9.67
N ARG A 31 -3.58 -7.40 8.51
CA ARG A 31 -4.41 -8.39 7.84
C ARG A 31 -3.77 -8.75 6.51
N PRO A 32 -3.62 -10.04 6.18
CA PRO A 32 -3.04 -10.44 4.90
C PRO A 32 -3.87 -9.89 3.73
N LEU A 33 -3.24 -9.13 2.84
CA LEU A 33 -3.82 -8.75 1.55
C LEU A 33 -3.74 -9.90 0.54
N PHE A 34 -2.69 -10.71 0.63
CA PHE A 34 -2.52 -11.92 -0.15
C PHE A 34 -2.74 -13.15 0.74
N ASN A 35 -3.50 -14.11 0.25
CA ASN A 35 -3.91 -15.29 1.02
C ASN A 35 -2.91 -16.46 0.95
N GLY A 36 -1.81 -16.31 0.20
CA GLY A 36 -0.77 -17.33 0.05
C GLY A 36 -1.12 -18.47 -0.91
N ARG A 37 -2.27 -18.44 -1.58
CA ARG A 37 -2.79 -19.57 -2.38
C ARG A 37 -3.22 -19.18 -3.79
N ASP A 38 -3.89 -18.05 -3.93
CA ASP A 38 -4.44 -17.57 -5.20
C ASP A 38 -4.62 -16.05 -5.20
N LEU A 39 -5.06 -15.51 -6.33
CA LEU A 39 -5.27 -14.07 -6.51
C LEU A 39 -6.69 -13.62 -6.08
N THR A 40 -7.37 -14.37 -5.20
CA THR A 40 -8.64 -13.90 -4.63
C THR A 40 -8.39 -12.59 -3.87
N GLY A 41 -9.23 -11.58 -4.11
CA GLY A 41 -9.04 -10.23 -3.58
C GLY A 41 -8.17 -9.32 -4.47
N TRP A 42 -7.72 -9.82 -5.62
CA TRP A 42 -6.95 -9.06 -6.60
C TRP A 42 -7.68 -8.95 -7.95
N VAL A 43 -7.48 -7.82 -8.61
CA VAL A 43 -8.09 -7.50 -9.91
C VAL A 43 -6.98 -7.13 -10.88
N ASN A 44 -6.87 -7.88 -11.97
CA ASN A 44 -6.04 -7.51 -13.12
C ASN A 44 -6.65 -6.26 -13.79
N VAL A 45 -5.83 -5.24 -14.02
CA VAL A 45 -6.27 -3.98 -14.64
C VAL A 45 -5.97 -3.96 -16.13
N ASN A 46 -4.74 -4.25 -16.53
CA ASN A 46 -4.28 -4.08 -17.90
C ASN A 46 -3.11 -5.00 -18.28
N THR A 47 -3.05 -6.20 -17.71
CA THR A 47 -2.06 -7.22 -18.08
C THR A 47 -2.72 -8.47 -18.68
N ASP A 48 -1.90 -9.39 -19.18
CA ASP A 48 -2.39 -10.69 -19.61
C ASP A 48 -2.77 -11.55 -18.40
N LYS A 49 -3.54 -12.63 -18.64
CA LYS A 49 -4.08 -13.50 -17.59
C LYS A 49 -2.97 -14.21 -16.80
N ASP A 50 -1.82 -14.44 -17.42
CA ASP A 50 -0.67 -15.16 -16.90
C ASP A 50 0.51 -14.24 -16.51
N THR A 51 0.35 -12.91 -16.60
CA THR A 51 1.38 -11.96 -16.13
C THR A 51 1.60 -12.06 -14.64
N TYR A 52 0.53 -12.25 -13.86
CA TYR A 52 0.59 -12.51 -12.42
C TYR A 52 0.11 -13.93 -12.13
N THR A 53 0.96 -14.71 -11.45
CA THR A 53 0.67 -16.08 -11.04
C THR A 53 0.99 -16.27 -9.57
N VAL A 54 0.53 -17.38 -8.99
CA VAL A 54 0.91 -17.78 -7.63
C VAL A 54 1.77 -19.03 -7.69
N ARG A 55 2.94 -18.97 -7.06
CA ARG A 55 3.87 -20.09 -6.95
C ARG A 55 4.53 -20.08 -5.57
N ASP A 56 4.56 -21.22 -4.91
CA ASP A 56 5.21 -21.41 -3.61
C ASP A 56 4.79 -20.39 -2.54
N GLY A 57 3.51 -20.02 -2.52
CA GLY A 57 2.97 -19.03 -1.59
C GLY A 57 3.41 -17.59 -1.86
N MET A 58 3.83 -17.29 -3.09
CA MET A 58 4.20 -15.95 -3.55
C MET A 58 3.43 -15.54 -4.79
N ILE A 59 3.20 -14.24 -4.95
CA ILE A 59 2.79 -13.66 -6.22
C ILE A 59 4.04 -13.52 -7.09
N VAL A 60 4.02 -14.10 -8.29
CA VAL A 60 5.11 -14.02 -9.27
C VAL A 60 4.63 -13.23 -10.48
N CYS A 61 5.36 -12.17 -10.83
CA CYS A 61 5.09 -11.31 -11.97
C CYS A 61 6.11 -11.58 -13.09
N SER A 62 5.64 -11.85 -14.31
CA SER A 62 6.52 -11.99 -15.49
C SER A 62 7.08 -10.63 -15.98
N GLY A 63 6.44 -9.53 -15.57
CA GLY A 63 6.75 -8.17 -16.03
C GLY A 63 6.29 -7.86 -17.46
N GLN A 64 5.67 -8.82 -18.16
CA GLN A 64 5.24 -8.66 -19.56
C GLN A 64 3.78 -9.11 -19.75
N PRO A 65 2.93 -8.26 -20.37
CA PRO A 65 3.17 -6.84 -20.63
C PRO A 65 3.30 -6.04 -19.33
N ILE A 66 4.03 -4.92 -19.35
CA ILE A 66 4.01 -3.99 -18.21
C ILE A 66 2.60 -3.42 -18.05
N GLY A 67 2.06 -3.60 -16.85
CA GLY A 67 0.79 -3.11 -16.36
C GLY A 67 0.67 -3.44 -14.88
N VAL A 68 -0.55 -3.30 -14.33
CA VAL A 68 -0.79 -3.44 -12.89
C VAL A 68 -1.91 -4.42 -12.59
N MET A 69 -1.81 -4.98 -11.39
CA MET A 69 -2.88 -5.61 -10.65
C MET A 69 -3.15 -4.76 -9.40
N ARG A 70 -4.39 -4.74 -8.91
CA ARG A 70 -4.78 -4.01 -7.70
C ARG A 70 -5.55 -4.89 -6.72
N THR A 71 -5.66 -4.45 -5.47
CA THR A 71 -6.65 -4.99 -4.54
C THR A 71 -8.07 -4.73 -5.05
N ASP A 72 -9.00 -5.62 -4.73
CA ASP A 72 -10.43 -5.46 -5.03
C ASP A 72 -11.08 -4.31 -4.24
N ARG A 73 -10.50 -3.95 -3.09
CA ARG A 73 -10.90 -2.88 -2.19
C ARG A 73 -9.97 -1.67 -2.27
N GLN A 74 -10.52 -0.49 -1.93
CA GLN A 74 -9.78 0.74 -1.74
C GLN A 74 -9.41 0.94 -0.27
N TYR A 75 -8.25 1.56 -0.03
CA TYR A 75 -7.73 1.89 1.29
C TYR A 75 -7.28 3.35 1.29
N GLU A 76 -7.72 4.11 2.29
CA GLU A 76 -7.36 5.52 2.47
C GLU A 76 -6.17 5.63 3.43
N ASN A 77 -6.38 5.35 4.71
CA ASN A 77 -5.34 5.31 5.73
C ASN A 77 -4.94 3.87 6.03
N PHE A 78 -3.66 3.52 5.88
CA PHE A 78 -3.16 2.17 6.11
C PHE A 78 -1.65 2.12 6.41
N ILE A 79 -1.24 1.00 7.00
CA ILE A 79 0.14 0.56 7.04
C ILE A 79 0.23 -0.70 6.19
N LEU A 80 1.15 -0.72 5.22
CA LEU A 80 1.38 -1.85 4.33
C LEU A 80 2.78 -2.40 4.56
N HIS A 81 2.84 -3.65 5.01
CA HIS A 81 4.06 -4.45 5.00
C HIS A 81 4.12 -5.24 3.69
N ILE A 82 5.20 -5.11 2.94
CA ILE A 82 5.42 -5.87 1.70
C ILE A 82 6.86 -6.38 1.63
N GLU A 83 6.99 -7.67 1.35
CA GLU A 83 8.25 -8.31 1.00
C GLU A 83 8.32 -8.51 -0.51
N TRP A 84 9.47 -8.21 -1.10
CA TRP A 84 9.67 -8.26 -2.54
C TRP A 84 11.10 -8.68 -2.89
N MET A 85 11.27 -9.27 -4.08
CA MET A 85 12.55 -9.74 -4.58
C MET A 85 12.53 -9.71 -6.11
N HIS A 86 13.57 -9.12 -6.70
CA HIS A 86 13.84 -9.30 -8.13
C HIS A 86 14.64 -10.57 -8.37
N ILE A 87 14.31 -11.31 -9.43
CA ILE A 87 15.09 -12.50 -9.86
C ILE A 87 16.18 -12.09 -10.86
N GLU A 88 15.89 -11.11 -11.71
CA GLU A 88 16.77 -10.66 -12.77
C GLU A 88 17.53 -9.38 -12.39
N ALA A 89 18.76 -9.27 -12.89
CA ALA A 89 19.52 -8.03 -12.78
C ALA A 89 18.80 -6.91 -13.54
N GLY A 90 18.69 -5.72 -12.93
CA GLY A 90 17.95 -4.61 -13.51
C GLY A 90 16.43 -4.77 -13.51
N GLY A 91 15.87 -5.67 -12.70
CA GLY A 91 14.43 -5.75 -12.47
C GLY A 91 13.82 -4.40 -12.11
N ASN A 92 12.59 -4.17 -12.58
CA ASN A 92 11.85 -2.93 -12.37
C ASN A 92 10.38 -3.24 -12.07
N SER A 93 9.93 -2.83 -10.90
CA SER A 93 8.54 -2.93 -10.45
C SER A 93 8.26 -1.79 -9.46
N GLY A 94 7.08 -1.77 -8.88
CA GLY A 94 6.71 -0.77 -7.89
C GLY A 94 5.41 -1.11 -7.20
N THR A 95 5.22 -0.55 -6.01
CA THR A 95 3.93 -0.59 -5.31
C THR A 95 3.19 0.72 -5.55
N PHE A 96 1.98 0.63 -6.07
CA PHE A 96 1.11 1.79 -6.28
C PHE A 96 0.21 2.02 -5.06
N LEU A 97 0.24 3.23 -4.51
CA LEU A 97 -0.60 3.71 -3.42
C LEU A 97 -1.56 4.77 -3.95
N TRP A 98 -2.76 4.86 -3.36
CA TRP A 98 -3.79 5.84 -3.72
C TRP A 98 -3.99 6.01 -5.23
N ALA A 99 -4.05 4.88 -5.94
CA ALA A 99 -4.17 4.85 -7.39
C ALA A 99 -5.65 4.78 -7.84
N ASP A 100 -5.95 5.39 -8.99
CA ASP A 100 -7.31 5.50 -9.56
C ASP A 100 -7.94 4.14 -9.97
N GLY A 101 -7.18 3.03 -9.81
CA GLY A 101 -7.63 1.66 -10.07
C GLY A 101 -7.91 1.31 -11.53
N THR A 102 -7.74 2.27 -12.44
CA THR A 102 -7.94 2.18 -13.88
C THR A 102 -6.81 2.91 -14.61
N VAL A 103 -6.55 2.54 -15.87
CA VAL A 103 -5.52 3.19 -16.68
C VAL A 103 -6.19 4.17 -17.66
N PRO A 104 -5.82 5.47 -17.63
CA PRO A 104 -6.34 6.43 -18.59
C PRO A 104 -5.98 6.06 -20.04
N GLU A 105 -6.83 6.48 -21.00
CA GLU A 105 -6.58 6.25 -22.42
C GLU A 105 -5.20 6.77 -22.86
N GLY A 106 -4.48 5.97 -23.64
CA GLY A 106 -3.13 6.30 -24.11
C GLY A 106 -2.05 6.27 -23.02
N LYS A 107 -2.38 5.85 -21.80
CA LYS A 107 -1.42 5.61 -20.72
C LYS A 107 -1.22 4.12 -20.48
N ARG A 108 -0.12 3.79 -19.81
CA ARG A 108 0.24 2.41 -19.47
C ARG A 108 0.04 2.06 -18.00
N LEU A 109 0.07 3.07 -17.13
CA LEU A 109 -0.03 2.95 -15.68
C LEU A 109 -1.15 3.86 -15.16
N PRO A 110 -1.81 3.48 -14.05
CA PRO A 110 -2.80 4.34 -13.42
C PRO A 110 -2.13 5.61 -12.86
N ARG A 111 -2.93 6.66 -12.67
CA ARG A 111 -2.53 7.78 -11.82
C ARG A 111 -2.55 7.32 -10.36
N GLY A 112 -1.58 7.79 -9.57
CA GLY A 112 -1.40 7.41 -8.16
C GLY A 112 -0.05 7.86 -7.63
N VAL A 113 0.40 7.28 -6.51
CA VAL A 113 1.77 7.41 -6.01
C VAL A 113 2.47 6.05 -6.16
N GLU A 114 3.67 6.02 -6.71
CA GLU A 114 4.47 4.81 -6.81
C GLU A 114 5.61 4.85 -5.80
N VAL A 115 5.76 3.75 -5.06
CA VAL A 115 6.96 3.42 -4.28
C VAL A 115 7.80 2.46 -5.13
N GLN A 116 8.95 2.94 -5.56
CA GLN A 116 9.80 2.30 -6.55
C GLN A 116 10.47 1.04 -6.01
N MET A 117 10.52 -0.03 -6.81
CA MET A 117 11.23 -1.28 -6.52
C MET A 117 12.13 -1.63 -7.71
N LEU A 118 13.38 -1.16 -7.70
CA LEU A 118 14.36 -1.53 -8.71
C LEU A 118 15.39 -2.50 -8.14
N GLU A 119 16.11 -3.18 -9.04
CA GLU A 119 17.27 -3.98 -8.70
C GLU A 119 18.57 -3.13 -8.80
N LEU A 120 19.61 -3.52 -8.04
CA LEU A 120 20.86 -2.75 -7.88
C LEU A 120 21.62 -2.50 -9.20
N GLU A 121 21.49 -3.36 -10.21
CA GLU A 121 22.11 -3.16 -11.52
C GLU A 121 21.30 -2.24 -12.45
N TRP A 122 20.07 -1.88 -12.09
CA TRP A 122 19.22 -1.03 -12.93
C TRP A 122 19.91 0.29 -13.34
N PRO A 123 20.61 1.03 -12.46
CA PRO A 123 21.29 2.26 -12.84
C PRO A 123 22.42 2.06 -13.86
N ASN A 124 23.12 0.93 -13.81
CA ASN A 124 24.20 0.58 -14.72
C ASN A 124 23.68 0.15 -16.10
N LEU A 125 22.50 -0.46 -16.14
CA LEU A 125 21.84 -0.90 -17.36
C LEU A 125 21.06 0.23 -18.04
N ASN A 126 20.58 1.21 -17.28
CA ASN A 126 19.74 2.33 -17.77
C ASN A 126 20.50 3.66 -17.81
N ARG A 127 21.72 3.63 -18.37
CA ARG A 127 22.63 4.77 -18.43
C ARG A 127 22.00 6.03 -19.03
N ASP A 128 22.50 7.18 -18.63
CA ASP A 128 22.09 8.46 -19.21
C ASP A 128 22.61 8.63 -20.65
N LYS A 129 22.23 9.75 -21.28
CA LYS A 129 22.61 10.09 -22.65
C LYS A 129 24.12 10.19 -22.88
N ASP A 130 24.90 10.40 -21.82
CA ASP A 130 26.36 10.53 -21.86
C ASP A 130 27.05 9.20 -21.46
N GLY A 131 26.27 8.13 -21.28
CA GLY A 131 26.76 6.79 -20.95
C GLY A 131 27.07 6.57 -19.48
N LYS A 132 26.75 7.51 -18.59
CA LYS A 132 26.99 7.36 -17.15
C LYS A 132 25.88 6.58 -16.47
N PRO A 133 26.17 5.77 -15.44
CA PRO A 133 25.12 5.14 -14.64
C PRO A 133 24.16 6.18 -14.06
N ARG A 134 22.90 5.80 -13.85
CA ARG A 134 21.95 6.64 -13.10
C ARG A 134 22.36 6.74 -11.64
N ASP A 135 21.80 7.73 -10.93
CA ASP A 135 21.95 7.81 -9.47
C ASP A 135 21.45 6.51 -8.83
N ILE A 136 22.21 5.93 -7.90
CA ILE A 136 21.81 4.72 -7.19
C ILE A 136 20.54 4.95 -6.33
N ALA A 137 20.22 6.20 -6.01
CA ALA A 137 19.01 6.60 -5.31
C ALA A 137 17.72 6.07 -5.96
N TYR A 138 17.72 5.85 -7.28
CA TYR A 138 16.58 5.26 -8.00
C TYR A 138 16.15 3.90 -7.41
N VAL A 139 17.07 3.16 -6.79
CA VAL A 139 16.85 1.77 -6.38
C VAL A 139 16.20 1.64 -5.01
N SER A 140 16.41 2.61 -4.12
CA SER A 140 15.98 2.49 -2.73
C SER A 140 14.66 3.21 -2.47
N GLY A 141 13.53 2.63 -2.90
CA GLY A 141 12.21 3.02 -2.39
C GLY A 141 11.78 4.46 -2.67
N GLU A 142 12.21 5.04 -3.80
CA GLU A 142 11.77 6.39 -4.16
C GLU A 142 10.26 6.46 -4.28
N VAL A 143 9.68 7.51 -3.72
CA VAL A 143 8.24 7.78 -3.73
C VAL A 143 7.98 8.95 -4.67
N TRP A 144 7.05 8.78 -5.62
CA TRP A 144 6.74 9.82 -6.59
C TRP A 144 5.34 9.72 -7.17
N GLY A 145 4.79 10.85 -7.62
CA GLY A 145 3.46 10.89 -8.25
C GLY A 145 3.47 10.45 -9.71
N VAL A 146 2.56 9.54 -10.06
CA VAL A 146 2.36 9.01 -11.42
C VAL A 146 1.12 9.63 -12.05
N GLY A 147 1.11 9.79 -13.38
CA GLY A 147 -0.07 10.28 -14.10
C GLY A 147 -0.39 11.75 -13.85
N GLY A 148 0.62 12.58 -13.56
CA GLY A 148 0.47 14.00 -13.27
C GLY A 148 0.09 14.32 -11.83
N LEU A 149 -0.03 13.30 -10.96
CA LEU A 149 -0.13 13.52 -9.52
C LEU A 149 1.16 14.16 -9.00
N LYS A 150 1.03 15.16 -8.12
CA LYS A 150 2.17 15.86 -7.51
C LYS A 150 2.32 15.43 -6.06
N THR A 151 3.57 15.21 -5.66
CA THR A 151 3.99 14.89 -4.30
C THR A 151 4.99 15.94 -3.83
N THR A 152 5.04 16.21 -2.53
CA THR A 152 6.10 17.06 -1.93
C THR A 152 7.02 16.14 -1.12
N PRO A 153 8.20 15.78 -1.63
CA PRO A 153 9.12 14.87 -0.92
C PRO A 153 9.91 15.62 0.15
N ASP A 154 10.03 15.03 1.35
CA ASP A 154 10.84 15.58 2.45
C ASP A 154 12.34 15.59 2.12
N ASN A 155 12.82 14.57 1.39
CA ASN A 155 14.19 14.49 0.88
C ASN A 155 14.17 14.38 -0.66
N PRO A 156 14.20 15.51 -1.40
CA PRO A 156 13.96 15.54 -2.84
C PRO A 156 15.15 15.06 -3.69
N ARG A 157 14.85 14.31 -4.76
CA ARG A 157 15.65 14.18 -5.98
C ARG A 157 14.78 14.59 -7.17
N GLY A 158 14.65 15.90 -7.36
CA GLY A 158 13.64 16.46 -8.27
C GLY A 158 12.24 16.30 -7.68
N GLU A 159 11.30 15.82 -8.48
CA GLU A 159 9.91 15.57 -8.04
C GLU A 159 9.74 14.25 -7.25
N ARG A 160 10.78 13.42 -7.19
CA ARG A 160 10.80 12.15 -6.47
C ARG A 160 11.46 12.31 -5.11
N SER A 161 11.14 11.44 -4.15
CA SER A 161 11.93 11.32 -2.93
C SER A 161 13.25 10.58 -3.17
N LYS A 162 14.18 10.72 -2.22
CA LYS A 162 15.44 9.99 -2.13
C LYS A 162 15.54 9.40 -0.72
N SER A 163 15.89 8.13 -0.63
CA SER A 163 16.18 7.52 0.68
C SER A 163 17.43 8.12 1.32
N VAL A 164 17.41 8.22 2.64
CA VAL A 164 18.56 8.71 3.42
C VAL A 164 19.68 7.67 3.45
N GLU A 165 19.32 6.38 3.38
CA GLU A 165 20.25 5.26 3.38
C GLU A 165 19.92 4.27 2.26
N LEU A 166 20.96 3.69 1.66
CA LEU A 166 20.82 2.60 0.69
C LEU A 166 20.85 1.26 1.41
N ARG A 167 19.68 0.67 1.61
CA ARG A 167 19.53 -0.66 2.25
C ARG A 167 18.95 -1.73 1.32
N CYS A 168 18.75 -1.40 0.04
CA CYS A 168 18.25 -2.35 -0.94
C CYS A 168 19.26 -3.47 -1.18
N LYS A 169 18.78 -4.70 -1.20
CA LYS A 169 19.54 -5.91 -1.53
C LYS A 169 19.39 -6.26 -3.01
N GLY A 170 20.30 -7.08 -3.53
CA GLY A 170 20.35 -7.43 -4.94
C GLY A 170 19.32 -8.48 -5.35
N LYS A 171 19.38 -8.87 -6.63
CA LYS A 171 18.58 -9.99 -7.13
C LYS A 171 18.78 -11.28 -6.32
N GLY A 172 17.70 -12.02 -6.13
CA GLY A 172 17.70 -13.26 -5.34
C GLY A 172 17.67 -13.04 -3.82
N GLU A 173 17.59 -11.80 -3.35
CA GLU A 173 17.48 -11.46 -1.93
C GLU A 173 16.16 -10.74 -1.62
N TRP A 174 15.56 -11.09 -0.48
CA TRP A 174 14.35 -10.45 0.01
C TRP A 174 14.61 -9.06 0.56
N ASN A 175 13.85 -8.11 0.02
CA ASN A 175 13.71 -6.74 0.49
C ASN A 175 12.34 -6.59 1.16
N THR A 176 12.22 -5.58 2.02
CA THR A 176 10.99 -5.30 2.77
C THR A 176 10.74 -3.80 2.77
N TYR A 177 9.49 -3.41 2.55
CA TYR A 177 9.00 -2.07 2.85
C TYR A 177 7.88 -2.12 3.87
N ASP A 178 7.94 -1.24 4.86
CA ASP A 178 6.83 -0.87 5.72
C ASP A 178 6.39 0.54 5.32
N LEU A 179 5.25 0.63 4.64
CA LEU A 179 4.73 1.88 4.09
C LEU A 179 3.63 2.40 5.00
N VAL A 180 3.75 3.63 5.49
CA VAL A 180 2.73 4.31 6.29
C VAL A 180 2.08 5.38 5.44
N ALA A 181 0.84 5.15 5.01
CA ALA A 181 0.06 6.06 4.19
C ALA A 181 -1.12 6.57 5.01
N VAL A 182 -1.00 7.76 5.61
CA VAL A 182 -2.00 8.31 6.53
C VAL A 182 -2.13 9.82 6.32
N ASP A 183 -3.37 10.30 6.20
CA ASP A 183 -3.74 11.72 6.13
C ASP A 183 -2.97 12.50 5.05
N GLY A 184 -2.77 11.86 3.89
CA GLY A 184 -2.05 12.45 2.75
C GLY A 184 -0.53 12.42 2.83
N VAL A 185 0.04 11.78 3.86
CA VAL A 185 1.49 11.59 4.04
C VAL A 185 1.87 10.13 3.80
N ILE A 186 2.98 9.89 3.11
CA ILE A 186 3.59 8.56 2.92
C ILE A 186 4.98 8.55 3.56
N LYS A 187 5.28 7.50 4.34
CA LYS A 187 6.60 7.22 4.91
C LYS A 187 7.04 5.80 4.61
#